data_AF-A0A7X9GHI9-F1
#
_entry.id   AF-A0A7X9GHI9-F1
#
_cell.length_a   1.000
_cell.length_b   1.000
_cell.length_c   1.000
_cell.angle_alpha   90.00
_cell.angle_beta   90.00
_cell.angle_gamma   90.00
#
_symmetry.space_group_name_H-M   'P 1'
#
loop_
_entity.id
_entity.type
_entity.pdbx_description
1 polymer ?
#
loop_
_entity_poly.entity_id
_entity_poly.type
_entity_poly.pdbx_seq_one_letter_code
_entity_poly.pdbx_strand_id
1 'polypeptide(L)'
;MRLISRHLTTGLIYARVWKLLLVAPGTIISLFWQLINLYGTLPGVLLTLCSFQLLAGVLAVIIWSGSLFTLSFQVAFLAGAGILVLMFIAWLLANIHLNRRARFELVNLHYSTRTALILLGLLLCHRIPEVRVSPRTTFWDVHLKPTLAGNLHRIGKSRIVDGLASDYSRLWELLGTDVVVFGCSPGSFKGLLQKAGLSATQFTMIETVIPSSHARVFGLNQPFYFYIITFPESRG
;
A
#
# COMPACT_ATOMS: atom_id res chain seq x y z
N MET A 1 34.11 18.34 -0.46
CA MET A 1 33.66 17.31 0.51
C MET A 1 32.43 17.70 1.34
N ARG A 2 32.31 18.93 1.88
CA ARG A 2 31.09 19.37 2.60
C ARG A 2 29.80 19.35 1.77
N LEU A 3 29.87 19.60 0.46
CA LEU A 3 28.69 19.57 -0.43
C LEU A 3 28.21 18.14 -0.71
N ILE A 4 29.14 17.20 -0.93
CA ILE A 4 28.84 15.76 -1.11
C ILE A 4 28.35 15.16 0.21
N SER A 5 29.00 15.49 1.34
CA SER A 5 28.52 15.13 2.68
C SER A 5 27.14 15.71 2.91
N ARG A 6 26.88 17.00 2.62
CA ARG A 6 25.52 17.57 2.68
C ARG A 6 24.55 16.90 1.70
N HIS A 7 24.94 16.46 0.52
CA HIS A 7 24.00 15.71 -0.34
C HIS A 7 23.72 14.30 0.21
N LEU A 8 24.70 13.65 0.83
CA LEU A 8 24.57 12.35 1.51
C LEU A 8 23.82 12.45 2.86
N THR A 9 23.93 13.57 3.58
CA THR A 9 23.40 13.72 4.94
C THR A 9 22.23 14.69 5.06
N THR A 10 22.02 15.60 4.11
CA THR A 10 20.90 16.58 4.16
C THR A 10 19.76 16.21 3.22
N GLY A 11 19.95 15.22 2.32
CA GLY A 11 18.92 14.74 1.41
C GLY A 11 18.08 13.62 2.02
N LEU A 12 16.78 13.87 2.24
CA LEU A 12 15.67 12.91 2.46
C LEU A 12 15.73 11.93 3.64
N ILE A 13 16.92 11.53 4.08
CA ILE A 13 17.16 10.44 5.02
C ILE A 13 16.65 10.87 6.40
N TYR A 14 17.14 11.97 6.98
CA TYR A 14 16.95 12.25 8.41
C TYR A 14 15.51 12.51 8.89
N ALA A 15 14.64 13.13 8.10
CA ALA A 15 13.29 13.46 8.59
C ALA A 15 12.36 12.24 8.70
N ARG A 16 12.64 11.16 7.95
CA ARG A 16 11.75 10.00 7.82
C ARG A 16 12.53 8.67 7.67
N VAL A 17 13.77 8.55 8.16
CA VAL A 17 14.59 7.32 8.08
C VAL A 17 13.78 6.10 8.53
N TRP A 18 13.04 6.23 9.62
CA TRP A 18 12.21 5.18 10.17
C TRP A 18 11.15 4.66 9.19
N LYS A 19 10.68 5.49 8.26
CA LYS A 19 9.76 5.07 7.19
C LYS A 19 10.43 4.16 6.17
N LEU A 20 11.76 4.21 6.00
CA LEU A 20 12.48 3.29 5.10
C LEU A 20 12.31 1.83 5.53
N LEU A 21 12.21 1.58 6.86
CA LEU A 21 11.90 0.25 7.39
C LEU A 21 10.53 -0.24 6.95
N LEU A 22 9.59 0.68 6.70
CA LEU A 22 8.21 0.39 6.32
C LEU A 22 8.02 0.28 4.79
N VAL A 23 8.94 0.84 3.99
CA VAL A 23 8.82 0.96 2.52
C VAL A 23 8.81 -0.39 1.84
N ALA A 24 9.76 -1.29 2.16
CA ALA A 24 9.86 -2.57 1.47
C ALA A 24 8.66 -3.48 1.79
N PRO A 25 8.27 -3.72 3.06
CA PRO A 25 7.08 -4.49 3.37
C PRO A 25 5.81 -3.85 2.79
N GLY A 26 5.67 -2.52 2.90
CA GLY A 26 4.51 -1.81 2.35
C GLY A 26 4.35 -2.01 0.85
N THR A 27 5.47 -2.07 0.11
CA THR A 27 5.44 -2.33 -1.34
C THR A 27 5.08 -3.77 -1.65
N ILE A 28 5.78 -4.72 -1.03
CA ILE A 28 5.62 -6.16 -1.30
C ILE A 28 4.22 -6.64 -0.93
N ILE A 29 3.70 -6.24 0.23
CA ILE A 29 2.38 -6.67 0.69
C ILE A 29 1.26 -6.10 -0.18
N SER A 30 1.38 -4.84 -0.63
CA SER A 30 0.40 -4.26 -1.55
C SER A 30 0.34 -5.04 -2.87
N LEU A 31 1.51 -5.42 -3.41
CA LEU A 31 1.59 -6.23 -4.64
C LEU A 31 1.07 -7.65 -4.42
N PHE A 32 1.43 -8.29 -3.31
CA PHE A 32 1.01 -9.64 -2.97
C PHE A 32 -0.51 -9.80 -3.00
N TRP A 33 -1.25 -8.88 -2.38
CA TRP A 33 -2.71 -8.92 -2.39
C TRP A 33 -3.29 -8.88 -3.80
N GLN A 34 -2.71 -8.06 -4.69
CA GLN A 34 -3.21 -7.97 -6.07
C GLN A 34 -2.77 -9.15 -6.92
N LEU A 35 -1.60 -9.76 -6.65
CA LEU A 35 -1.20 -11.02 -7.27
C LEU A 35 -2.14 -12.17 -6.89
N ILE A 36 -2.62 -12.22 -5.63
CA ILE A 36 -3.64 -13.18 -5.22
C ILE A 36 -4.94 -12.96 -6.03
N ASN A 37 -5.37 -11.71 -6.20
CA ASN A 37 -6.56 -11.40 -6.98
C ASN A 37 -6.41 -11.77 -8.46
N LEU A 38 -5.21 -11.66 -9.04
CA LEU A 38 -4.92 -11.96 -10.45
C LEU A 38 -4.73 -13.46 -10.72
N TYR A 39 -3.93 -14.13 -9.91
CA TYR A 39 -3.39 -15.47 -10.21
C TYR A 39 -3.79 -16.51 -9.17
N GLY A 40 -4.47 -16.12 -8.09
CA GLY A 40 -4.84 -16.98 -6.98
C GLY A 40 -3.77 -17.08 -5.90
N THR A 41 -4.12 -17.73 -4.79
CA THR A 41 -3.31 -17.77 -3.57
C THR A 41 -1.95 -18.41 -3.77
N LEU A 42 -1.89 -19.55 -4.46
CA LEU A 42 -0.64 -20.30 -4.61
C LEU A 42 0.42 -19.51 -5.41
N PRO A 43 0.14 -18.98 -6.61
CA PRO A 43 1.11 -18.13 -7.32
C PRO A 43 1.50 -16.89 -6.52
N GLY A 44 0.55 -16.26 -5.84
CA GLY A 44 0.84 -15.11 -4.98
C GLY A 44 1.85 -15.44 -3.88
N VAL A 45 1.67 -16.57 -3.18
CA VAL A 45 2.57 -17.03 -2.11
C VAL A 45 3.95 -17.35 -2.67
N LEU A 46 4.03 -18.10 -3.77
CA LEU A 46 5.30 -18.46 -4.39
C LEU A 46 6.11 -17.24 -4.84
N LEU A 47 5.46 -16.28 -5.50
CA LEU A 47 6.12 -15.04 -5.94
C LEU A 47 6.60 -14.20 -4.76
N THR A 48 5.84 -14.19 -3.66
CA THR A 48 6.23 -13.48 -2.44
C THR A 48 7.42 -14.14 -1.77
N LEU A 49 7.42 -15.46 -1.62
CA LEU A 49 8.57 -16.20 -1.10
C LEU A 49 9.82 -15.98 -1.96
N CYS A 50 9.68 -16.03 -3.29
CA CYS A 50 10.75 -15.75 -4.23
C CYS A 50 11.30 -14.32 -4.05
N SER A 51 10.43 -13.32 -3.92
CA SER A 51 10.80 -11.93 -3.67
C SER A 51 11.56 -11.77 -2.35
N PHE A 52 11.09 -12.41 -1.28
CA PHE A 52 11.78 -12.38 0.01
C PHE A 52 13.14 -13.06 -0.04
N GLN A 53 13.26 -14.20 -0.74
CA GLN A 53 14.56 -14.87 -0.90
C GLN A 53 15.54 -14.04 -1.71
N LEU A 54 15.10 -13.40 -2.80
CA LEU A 54 15.93 -12.51 -3.59
C LEU A 54 16.41 -11.31 -2.76
N LEU A 55 15.52 -10.69 -1.98
CA LEU A 55 15.88 -9.59 -1.09
C LEU A 55 16.85 -10.02 0.00
N ALA A 56 16.63 -11.19 0.61
CA ALA A 56 17.54 -11.74 1.61
C ALA A 56 18.92 -12.02 1.01
N GLY A 57 18.97 -12.55 -0.22
CA GLY A 57 20.20 -12.77 -0.97
C GLY A 57 20.94 -11.48 -1.30
N VAL A 58 20.23 -10.43 -1.75
CA VAL A 58 20.83 -9.11 -2.00
C VAL A 58 21.41 -8.51 -0.71
N LEU A 59 20.66 -8.58 0.40
CA LEU A 59 21.16 -8.14 1.70
C LEU A 59 22.36 -8.97 2.16
N ALA A 60 22.34 -10.28 1.93
CA ALA A 60 23.45 -11.17 2.23
C ALA A 60 24.72 -10.74 1.49
N VAL A 61 24.63 -10.45 0.20
CA VAL A 61 25.77 -9.97 -0.60
C VAL A 61 26.29 -8.64 -0.04
N ILE A 62 25.40 -7.70 0.30
CA ILE A 62 25.80 -6.41 0.88
C ILE A 62 26.53 -6.60 2.22
N ILE A 63 25.98 -7.42 3.12
CA ILE A 63 26.57 -7.69 4.45
C ILE A 63 27.90 -8.44 4.29
N TRP A 64 27.94 -9.44 3.43
CA TRP A 64 29.12 -10.26 3.18
C TRP A 64 30.26 -9.42 2.60
N SER A 65 30.00 -8.64 1.55
CA SER A 65 30.98 -7.70 0.97
C SER A 65 31.37 -6.59 1.96
N GLY A 66 30.41 -6.05 2.71
CA GLY A 66 30.66 -5.02 3.73
C GLY A 66 31.50 -5.53 4.90
N SER A 67 31.42 -6.82 5.21
CA SER A 67 32.30 -7.49 6.17
C SER A 67 33.70 -7.80 5.62
N LEU A 68 34.01 -7.36 4.40
CA LEU A 68 35.24 -7.73 3.67
C LEU A 68 35.45 -9.25 3.62
N PHE A 69 34.35 -9.97 3.41
CA PHE A 69 34.33 -11.44 3.32
C PHE A 69 34.78 -12.18 4.59
N THR A 70 34.80 -11.50 5.75
CA THR A 70 35.11 -12.13 7.05
C THR A 70 33.97 -13.01 7.57
N LEU A 71 32.72 -12.64 7.27
CA LEU A 71 31.55 -13.49 7.58
C LEU A 71 31.38 -14.57 6.51
N SER A 72 30.88 -15.74 6.90
CA SER A 72 30.41 -16.71 5.91
C SER A 72 29.13 -16.19 5.24
N PHE A 73 28.92 -16.55 3.96
CA PHE A 73 27.72 -16.15 3.24
C PHE A 73 26.44 -16.63 3.93
N GLN A 74 26.46 -17.82 4.55
CA GLN A 74 25.33 -18.34 5.33
C GLN A 74 24.96 -17.42 6.50
N VAL A 75 25.95 -16.93 7.25
CA VAL A 75 25.72 -15.99 8.35
C VAL A 75 25.19 -14.65 7.82
N ALA A 76 25.76 -14.13 6.73
CA ALA A 76 25.28 -12.91 6.09
C ALA A 76 23.84 -13.05 5.58
N PHE A 77 23.46 -14.22 5.05
CA PHE A 77 22.10 -14.52 4.61
C PHE A 77 21.11 -14.58 5.77
N LEU A 78 21.45 -15.25 6.86
CA LEU A 78 20.63 -15.27 8.07
C LEU A 78 20.43 -13.86 8.65
N ALA A 79 21.49 -13.04 8.66
CA ALA A 79 21.40 -11.64 9.07
C ALA A 79 20.48 -10.83 8.15
N GLY A 80 20.61 -10.98 6.83
CA GLY A 80 19.73 -10.34 5.84
C GLY A 80 18.26 -10.74 6.01
N ALA A 81 17.99 -12.04 6.20
CA ALA A 81 16.64 -12.53 6.50
C ALA A 81 16.10 -11.94 7.82
N GLY A 82 16.93 -11.88 8.87
CA GLY A 82 16.58 -11.25 10.15
C GLY A 82 16.18 -9.78 9.99
N ILE A 83 16.92 -9.02 9.18
CA ILE A 83 16.59 -7.61 8.87
C ILE A 83 15.21 -7.51 8.20
N LEU A 84 14.89 -8.38 7.22
CA LEU A 84 13.58 -8.38 6.56
C LEU A 84 12.44 -8.69 7.54
N VAL A 85 12.64 -9.64 8.46
CA VAL A 85 11.66 -9.96 9.51
C VAL A 85 11.43 -8.74 10.42
N LEU A 86 12.51 -8.07 10.85
CA LEU A 86 12.41 -6.86 11.67
C LEU A 86 11.67 -5.73 10.94
N MET A 87 11.96 -5.52 9.65
CA MET A 87 11.25 -4.54 8.82
C MET A 87 9.75 -4.88 8.72
N PHE A 88 9.40 -6.15 8.51
CA PHE A 88 8.02 -6.59 8.46
C PHE A 88 7.28 -6.36 9.79
N ILE A 89 7.91 -6.69 10.92
CA ILE A 89 7.35 -6.45 12.26
C ILE A 89 7.16 -4.95 12.50
N ALA A 90 8.14 -4.12 12.15
CA ALA A 90 8.03 -2.67 12.29
C ALA A 90 6.86 -2.10 11.46
N TRP A 91 6.71 -2.58 10.22
CA TRP A 91 5.58 -2.24 9.35
C TRP A 91 4.23 -2.68 9.94
N LEU A 92 4.16 -3.91 10.45
CA LEU A 92 2.94 -4.45 11.07
C LEU A 92 2.52 -3.62 12.28
N LEU A 93 3.46 -3.33 13.18
CA LEU A 93 3.19 -2.53 14.38
C LEU A 93 2.76 -1.10 14.04
N ALA A 94 3.40 -0.47 13.04
CA ALA A 94 3.02 0.87 12.59
C ALA A 94 1.57 0.89 12.06
N ASN A 95 1.19 -0.09 11.24
CA ASN A 95 -0.17 -0.20 10.72
C ASN A 95 -1.19 -0.51 11.82
N ILE A 96 -0.88 -1.41 12.75
CA ILE A 96 -1.75 -1.69 13.90
C ILE A 96 -1.97 -0.43 14.73
N HIS A 97 -0.89 0.30 15.03
CA HIS A 97 -0.96 1.54 15.80
C HIS A 97 -1.85 2.58 15.11
N LEU A 98 -1.65 2.81 13.81
CA LEU A 98 -2.45 3.75 13.05
C LEU A 98 -3.92 3.36 13.01
N ASN A 99 -4.24 2.11 12.63
CA ASN A 99 -5.63 1.67 12.52
C ASN A 99 -6.36 1.66 13.87
N ARG A 100 -5.65 1.36 14.97
CA ARG A 100 -6.22 1.47 16.33
C ARG A 100 -6.50 2.92 16.72
N ARG A 101 -5.62 3.86 16.36
CA ARG A 101 -5.83 5.29 16.59
C ARG A 101 -6.95 5.85 15.73
N ALA A 102 -7.06 5.35 14.50
CA ALA A 102 -8.06 5.78 13.55
C ALA A 102 -9.46 5.29 13.89
N ARG A 103 -9.59 4.04 14.36
CA ARG A 103 -10.88 3.39 14.62
C ARG A 103 -11.82 3.47 13.41
N PHE A 104 -11.25 3.33 12.21
CA PHE A 104 -12.04 3.25 10.98
C PHE A 104 -13.13 2.20 11.12
N GLU A 105 -14.30 2.44 10.56
CA GLU A 105 -15.47 1.57 10.59
C GLU A 105 -15.38 0.50 9.52
N LEU A 106 -15.08 0.89 8.27
CA LEU A 106 -15.17 0.04 7.09
C LEU A 106 -13.80 -0.37 6.55
N VAL A 107 -12.80 0.50 6.64
CA VAL A 107 -11.49 0.28 6.01
C VAL A 107 -10.37 0.02 7.01
N ASN A 108 -9.30 -0.59 6.52
CA ASN A 108 -7.99 -0.61 7.14
C ASN A 108 -6.99 0.05 6.19
N LEU A 109 -6.09 0.86 6.74
CA LEU A 109 -5.00 1.47 6.00
C LEU A 109 -3.70 0.71 6.24
N HIS A 110 -2.98 0.42 5.17
CA HIS A 110 -1.65 -0.13 5.21
C HIS A 110 -0.67 0.88 4.63
N TYR A 111 0.40 1.19 5.37
CA TYR A 111 1.46 2.04 4.85
C TYR A 111 2.03 1.42 3.58
N SER A 112 2.08 2.21 2.51
CA SER A 112 2.55 1.77 1.22
C SER A 112 3.43 2.84 0.58
N THR A 113 3.73 2.69 -0.70
CA THR A 113 4.73 3.51 -1.38
C THR A 113 4.25 3.95 -2.75
N ARG A 114 4.88 5.02 -3.26
CA ARG A 114 4.70 5.43 -4.66
C ARG A 114 5.06 4.30 -5.62
N THR A 115 6.10 3.53 -5.30
CA THR A 115 6.52 2.39 -6.11
C THR A 115 5.42 1.34 -6.20
N ALA A 116 4.74 1.05 -5.09
CA ALA A 116 3.59 0.15 -5.09
C ALA A 116 2.47 0.66 -6.00
N LEU A 117 2.09 1.94 -5.85
CA LEU A 117 1.07 2.57 -6.70
C LEU A 117 1.42 2.46 -8.20
N ILE A 118 2.66 2.75 -8.58
CA ILE A 118 3.11 2.68 -9.98
C ILE A 118 3.08 1.25 -10.49
N LEU A 119 3.66 0.31 -9.73
CA LEU A 119 3.69 -1.10 -10.12
C LEU A 119 2.29 -1.68 -10.24
N LEU A 120 1.37 -1.32 -9.33
CA LEU A 120 -0.02 -1.71 -9.40
C LEU A 120 -0.74 -1.06 -10.59
N GLY A 121 -0.52 0.22 -10.87
CA GLY A 121 -1.08 0.85 -12.07
C GLY A 121 -0.61 0.18 -13.37
N LEU A 122 0.67 -0.20 -13.44
CA LEU A 122 1.21 -0.94 -14.58
C LEU A 122 0.61 -2.35 -14.67
N LEU A 123 0.63 -3.10 -13.56
CA LEU A 123 0.15 -4.49 -13.49
C LEU A 123 -1.36 -4.60 -13.75
N LEU A 124 -2.15 -3.71 -13.16
CA LEU A 124 -3.61 -3.78 -13.17
C LEU A 124 -4.23 -2.97 -14.30
N CYS A 125 -3.61 -1.87 -14.73
CA CYS A 125 -4.23 -0.92 -15.66
C CYS A 125 -3.38 -0.63 -16.90
N HIS A 126 -2.18 -1.21 -17.01
CA HIS A 126 -1.21 -0.91 -18.08
C HIS A 126 -0.90 0.59 -18.22
N ARG A 127 -0.99 1.34 -17.12
CA ARG A 127 -0.84 2.80 -17.10
C ARG A 127 -0.16 3.26 -15.82
N ILE A 128 0.67 4.29 -15.92
CA ILE A 128 1.21 4.97 -14.74
C ILE A 128 0.16 5.96 -14.25
N PRO A 129 -0.32 5.87 -12.99
CA PRO A 129 -1.30 6.82 -12.51
C PRO A 129 -0.72 8.23 -12.37
N GLU A 130 -1.38 9.21 -12.96
CA GLU A 130 -1.00 10.62 -12.85
C GLU A 130 -1.48 11.17 -11.50
N VAL A 131 -0.56 11.22 -10.54
CA VAL A 131 -0.83 11.77 -9.20
C VAL A 131 0.19 12.86 -8.92
N ARG A 132 -0.30 14.05 -8.54
CA ARG A 132 0.57 15.13 -8.07
C ARG A 132 1.18 14.74 -6.73
N VAL A 133 2.50 14.79 -6.65
CA VAL A 133 3.27 14.36 -5.48
C VAL A 133 4.22 15.46 -5.05
N SER A 134 4.29 15.68 -3.75
CA SER A 134 5.25 16.53 -3.07
C SER A 134 6.26 15.65 -2.30
N PRO A 135 7.39 16.21 -1.83
CA PRO A 135 8.31 15.51 -0.94
C PRO A 135 7.67 15.01 0.38
N ARG A 136 6.52 15.57 0.78
CA ARG A 136 5.80 15.20 2.00
C ARG A 136 4.77 14.11 1.78
N THR A 137 4.42 13.79 0.52
CA THR A 137 3.30 12.91 0.19
C THR A 137 3.45 11.55 0.85
N THR A 138 2.38 11.06 1.45
CA THR A 138 2.33 9.69 1.97
C THR A 138 1.36 8.82 1.19
N PHE A 139 1.71 7.54 1.08
CA PHE A 139 0.99 6.58 0.25
C PHE A 139 0.42 5.49 1.14
N TRP A 140 -0.85 5.18 0.94
CA TRP A 140 -1.59 4.22 1.76
C TRP A 140 -2.40 3.30 0.87
N ASP A 141 -2.22 2.00 1.07
CA ASP A 141 -3.04 0.98 0.47
C ASP A 141 -4.25 0.74 1.37
N VAL A 142 -5.46 0.84 0.82
CA VAL A 142 -6.71 0.74 1.59
C VAL A 142 -7.43 -0.55 1.26
N HIS A 143 -7.82 -1.25 2.33
CA HIS A 143 -8.51 -2.52 2.27
C HIS A 143 -9.81 -2.43 3.04
N LEU A 144 -10.88 -3.03 2.53
CA LEU A 144 -12.06 -3.28 3.36
C LEU A 144 -11.67 -4.23 4.48
N LYS A 145 -12.23 -4.02 5.67
CA LYS A 145 -11.99 -4.94 6.78
C LYS A 145 -12.39 -6.37 6.37
N PRO A 146 -11.59 -7.39 6.71
CA PRO A 146 -11.88 -8.78 6.34
C PRO A 146 -13.26 -9.28 6.81
N THR A 147 -13.75 -8.78 7.95
CA THR A 147 -15.09 -9.12 8.47
C THR A 147 -16.23 -8.61 7.58
N LEU A 148 -15.96 -7.55 6.80
CA LEU A 148 -16.91 -6.91 5.88
C LEU A 148 -16.71 -7.39 4.44
N ALA A 149 -15.49 -7.81 4.09
CA ALA A 149 -15.18 -8.41 2.80
C ALA A 149 -16.08 -9.64 2.57
N GLY A 150 -16.85 -9.63 1.47
CA GLY A 150 -17.85 -10.67 1.17
C GLY A 150 -19.22 -10.49 1.83
N ASN A 151 -19.31 -9.77 2.95
CA ASN A 151 -20.56 -9.50 3.68
C ASN A 151 -21.17 -8.12 3.40
N LEU A 152 -20.54 -7.29 2.58
CA LEU A 152 -21.02 -5.95 2.23
C LEU A 152 -22.48 -5.93 1.71
N HIS A 153 -22.94 -6.98 1.03
CA HIS A 153 -24.33 -7.13 0.59
C HIS A 153 -25.36 -7.16 1.73
N ARG A 154 -24.94 -7.57 2.94
CA ARG A 154 -25.77 -7.58 4.15
C ARG A 154 -25.84 -6.20 4.80
N ILE A 155 -25.00 -5.27 4.37
CA ILE A 155 -24.92 -3.92 4.90
C ILE A 155 -25.70 -3.00 3.97
N GLY A 156 -26.65 -2.26 4.53
CA GLY A 156 -27.43 -1.28 3.75
C GLY A 156 -26.51 -0.24 3.10
N LYS A 157 -26.82 0.16 1.86
CA LYS A 157 -26.04 1.15 1.11
C LYS A 157 -25.84 2.47 1.88
N SER A 158 -26.84 2.91 2.65
CA SER A 158 -26.74 4.10 3.51
C SER A 158 -25.62 3.95 4.54
N ARG A 159 -25.60 2.84 5.28
CA ARG A 159 -24.56 2.56 6.28
C ARG A 159 -23.16 2.48 5.68
N ILE A 160 -23.03 2.01 4.44
CA ILE A 160 -21.75 2.03 3.72
C ILE A 160 -21.33 3.46 3.41
N VAL A 161 -22.25 4.31 2.95
CA VAL A 161 -21.96 5.73 2.69
C VAL A 161 -21.56 6.44 3.97
N ASP A 162 -22.31 6.27 5.05
CA ASP A 162 -22.06 6.93 6.33
C ASP A 162 -20.71 6.49 6.92
N GLY A 163 -20.41 5.19 6.89
CA GLY A 163 -19.13 4.65 7.35
C GLY A 163 -17.96 5.12 6.49
N LEU A 164 -18.12 5.23 5.17
CA LEU A 164 -17.09 5.79 4.29
C LEU A 164 -16.85 7.27 4.59
N ALA A 165 -17.93 8.06 4.77
CA ALA A 165 -17.82 9.47 5.10
C ALA A 165 -17.08 9.68 6.43
N SER A 166 -17.43 8.88 7.45
CA SER A 166 -16.75 8.85 8.75
C SER A 166 -15.26 8.49 8.59
N ASP A 167 -14.96 7.42 7.86
CA ASP A 167 -13.58 6.95 7.65
C ASP A 167 -12.72 7.99 6.91
N TYR A 168 -13.25 8.63 5.86
CA TYR A 168 -12.51 9.64 5.12
C TYR A 168 -12.31 10.93 5.90
N SER A 169 -13.32 11.36 6.66
CA SER A 169 -13.17 12.50 7.58
C SER A 169 -12.07 12.22 8.60
N ARG A 170 -12.07 11.02 9.18
CA ARG A 170 -11.05 10.60 10.14
C ARG A 170 -9.66 10.46 9.53
N LEU A 171 -9.58 9.99 8.30
CA LEU A 171 -8.33 9.88 7.55
C LEU A 171 -7.72 11.26 7.35
N TRP A 172 -8.54 12.24 6.95
CA TRP A 172 -8.11 13.64 6.80
C TRP A 172 -7.63 14.23 8.13
N GLU A 173 -8.32 14.00 9.25
CA GLU A 173 -7.88 14.47 10.57
C GLU A 173 -6.53 13.90 11.01
N LEU A 174 -6.26 12.63 10.69
CA LEU A 174 -5.07 11.93 11.18
C LEU A 174 -3.84 12.12 10.31
N LEU A 175 -4.02 12.10 9.00
CA LEU A 175 -2.93 12.15 8.04
C LEU A 175 -2.78 13.55 7.42
N GLY A 176 -3.79 14.40 7.56
CA GLY A 176 -3.80 15.76 7.04
C GLY A 176 -3.90 15.80 5.52
N THR A 177 -3.28 16.82 4.96
CA THR A 177 -3.12 17.02 3.52
C THR A 177 -1.92 16.24 2.97
N ASP A 178 -1.85 16.14 1.64
CA ASP A 178 -0.76 15.50 0.90
C ASP A 178 -0.70 13.99 1.14
N VAL A 179 -1.87 13.37 1.01
CA VAL A 179 -2.07 11.93 1.20
C VAL A 179 -2.65 11.34 -0.07
N VAL A 180 -2.07 10.22 -0.51
CA VAL A 180 -2.57 9.42 -1.61
C VAL A 180 -2.99 8.07 -1.05
N VAL A 181 -4.27 7.77 -1.20
CA VAL A 181 -4.86 6.50 -0.80
C VAL A 181 -5.23 5.75 -2.06
N PHE A 182 -4.86 4.48 -2.18
CA PHE A 182 -5.22 3.68 -3.33
C PHE A 182 -5.63 2.28 -2.90
N GLY A 183 -6.39 1.60 -3.75
CA GLY A 183 -6.82 0.24 -3.50
C GLY A 183 -7.44 -0.36 -4.74
N CYS A 184 -7.76 -1.65 -4.68
CA CYS A 184 -8.44 -2.36 -5.74
C CYS A 184 -9.65 -3.10 -5.16
N SER A 185 -10.79 -2.96 -5.82
CA SER A 185 -12.03 -3.58 -5.35
C SER A 185 -12.97 -3.92 -6.51
N PRO A 186 -13.81 -4.95 -6.36
CA PRO A 186 -14.82 -5.30 -7.34
C PRO A 186 -15.99 -4.31 -7.31
N GLY A 187 -16.43 -3.88 -8.50
CA GLY A 187 -17.50 -2.90 -8.67
C GLY A 187 -17.04 -1.45 -8.46
N SER A 188 -17.77 -0.52 -9.08
CA SER A 188 -17.44 0.91 -8.99
C SER A 188 -17.99 1.52 -7.70
N PHE A 189 -17.11 2.05 -6.86
CA PHE A 189 -17.49 2.80 -5.66
C PHE A 189 -17.79 4.28 -5.95
N LYS A 190 -17.72 4.73 -7.22
CA LYS A 190 -17.80 6.16 -7.60
C LYS A 190 -18.99 6.86 -6.97
N GLY A 191 -20.19 6.28 -7.09
CA GLY A 191 -21.41 6.87 -6.52
C GLY A 191 -21.44 6.85 -4.99
N LEU A 192 -20.80 5.87 -4.35
CA LEU A 192 -20.69 5.79 -2.90
C LEU A 192 -19.72 6.84 -2.35
N LEU A 193 -18.57 7.04 -3.03
CA LEU A 193 -17.61 8.09 -2.67
C LEU A 193 -18.20 9.48 -2.78
N GLN A 194 -18.94 9.75 -3.86
CA GLN A 194 -19.60 11.05 -4.05
C GLN A 194 -20.65 11.31 -2.97
N LYS A 195 -21.44 10.29 -2.61
CA LYS A 195 -22.41 10.38 -1.51
C LYS A 195 -21.75 10.53 -0.15
N ALA A 196 -20.54 9.98 0.02
CA ALA A 196 -19.72 10.13 1.22
C ALA A 196 -19.04 11.51 1.32
N GLY A 197 -19.28 12.42 0.36
CA GLY A 197 -18.80 13.79 0.38
C GLY A 197 -17.50 14.04 -0.39
N LEU A 198 -16.96 13.06 -1.12
CA LEU A 198 -15.79 13.28 -1.97
C LEU A 198 -16.17 13.92 -3.31
N SER A 199 -15.44 14.98 -3.67
CA SER A 199 -15.53 15.59 -5.00
C SER A 199 -15.00 14.65 -6.08
N ALA A 200 -15.58 14.72 -7.28
CA ALA A 200 -15.12 13.95 -8.45
C ALA A 200 -13.66 14.24 -8.85
N THR A 201 -13.10 15.36 -8.41
CA THR A 201 -11.70 15.73 -8.64
C THR A 201 -10.74 15.08 -7.63
N GLN A 202 -11.24 14.61 -6.50
CA GLN A 202 -10.44 14.02 -5.43
C GLN A 202 -10.17 12.54 -5.66
N PHE A 203 -10.81 11.89 -6.64
CA PHE A 203 -10.59 10.48 -6.91
C PHE A 203 -10.57 10.15 -8.39
N THR A 204 -9.83 9.10 -8.73
CA THR A 204 -9.81 8.48 -10.06
C THR A 204 -10.15 7.01 -9.89
N MET A 205 -10.98 6.48 -10.78
CA MET A 205 -11.28 5.05 -10.86
C MET A 205 -10.93 4.55 -12.24
N ILE A 206 -10.13 3.49 -12.29
CA ILE A 206 -9.63 2.89 -13.53
C ILE A 206 -10.04 1.42 -13.48
N GLU A 207 -10.73 0.96 -14.52
CA GLU A 207 -11.03 -0.46 -14.67
C GLU A 207 -9.72 -1.25 -14.85
N THR A 208 -9.63 -2.39 -14.18
CA THR A 208 -8.43 -3.23 -14.21
C THR A 208 -8.54 -4.34 -15.23
N VAL A 209 -7.42 -4.98 -15.54
CA VAL A 209 -7.34 -6.18 -16.39
C VAL A 209 -7.76 -7.47 -15.68
N ILE A 210 -8.11 -7.42 -14.38
CA ILE A 210 -8.58 -8.60 -13.66
C ILE A 210 -9.89 -9.06 -14.30
N PRO A 211 -9.94 -10.27 -14.89
CA PRO A 211 -11.12 -10.75 -15.59
C PRO A 211 -12.30 -10.91 -14.63
N SER A 212 -13.47 -10.44 -15.05
CA SER A 212 -14.71 -10.48 -14.25
C SER A 212 -15.18 -11.91 -13.93
N SER A 213 -14.78 -12.89 -14.74
CA SER A 213 -15.04 -14.33 -14.53
C SER A 213 -14.29 -14.92 -13.32
N HIS A 214 -13.16 -14.30 -12.93
CA HIS A 214 -12.39 -14.67 -11.74
C HIS A 214 -12.75 -13.81 -10.52
N ALA A 215 -13.76 -12.96 -10.65
CA ALA A 215 -14.16 -11.92 -9.71
C ALA A 215 -15.60 -12.09 -9.21
N ARG A 216 -15.94 -13.24 -8.61
CA ARG A 216 -17.25 -13.39 -7.96
C ARG A 216 -17.23 -12.70 -6.60
N VAL A 217 -17.74 -11.47 -6.56
CA VAL A 217 -18.03 -10.78 -5.30
C VAL A 217 -19.51 -10.46 -5.24
N PHE A 218 -20.17 -10.90 -4.17
CA PHE A 218 -21.64 -10.93 -4.02
C PHE A 218 -22.38 -11.81 -5.03
N GLY A 219 -21.76 -12.91 -5.49
CA GLY A 219 -22.39 -13.84 -6.44
C GLY A 219 -22.59 -13.28 -7.85
N LEU A 220 -22.09 -12.07 -8.12
CA LEU A 220 -22.10 -11.42 -9.43
C LEU A 220 -20.67 -11.26 -9.93
N ASN A 221 -20.48 -11.43 -11.24
CA ASN A 221 -19.24 -11.09 -11.90
C ASN A 221 -19.20 -9.57 -12.06
N GLN A 222 -18.28 -8.92 -11.36
CA GLN A 222 -18.10 -7.47 -11.40
C GLN A 222 -16.69 -7.16 -11.90
N PRO A 223 -16.50 -6.14 -12.76
CA PRO A 223 -15.17 -5.66 -13.08
C PRO A 223 -14.51 -5.10 -11.82
N PHE A 224 -13.20 -5.31 -11.70
CA PHE A 224 -12.40 -4.70 -10.64
C PHE A 224 -11.99 -3.29 -11.05
N TYR A 225 -12.06 -2.36 -10.09
CA TYR A 225 -11.59 -1.00 -10.25
C TYR A 225 -10.41 -0.74 -9.32
N PHE A 226 -9.34 -0.21 -9.91
CA PHE A 226 -8.25 0.43 -9.19
C PHE A 226 -8.65 1.87 -8.93
N TYR A 227 -8.74 2.25 -7.67
CA TYR A 227 -9.13 3.60 -7.27
C TYR A 227 -7.99 4.29 -6.55
N ILE A 228 -7.89 5.59 -6.81
CA ILE A 228 -6.88 6.47 -6.24
C ILE A 228 -7.62 7.68 -5.72
N ILE A 229 -7.45 7.98 -4.44
CA ILE A 229 -8.03 9.11 -3.75
C ILE A 229 -6.88 10.01 -3.32
N THR A 230 -7.01 11.30 -3.65
CA THR A 230 -6.01 12.32 -3.37
C THR A 230 -6.60 13.36 -2.44
N PHE A 231 -5.83 13.68 -1.42
CA PHE A 231 -6.11 14.71 -0.43
C PHE A 231 -5.08 15.82 -0.64
N PRO A 232 -5.30 16.73 -1.62
CA PRO A 232 -4.29 17.71 -2.00
C PRO A 232 -4.02 18.69 -0.85
N GLU A 233 -2.82 19.26 -0.83
CA GLU A 233 -2.50 20.40 0.01
C GLU A 233 -3.46 21.55 -0.31
N SER A 234 -4.18 22.05 0.70
CA SER A 234 -4.96 23.27 0.54
C SER A 234 -4.00 24.35 0.06
N ARG A 235 -4.25 24.90 -1.14
CA ARG A 235 -3.52 26.10 -1.57
C ARG A 235 -3.89 27.21 -0.59
N GLY A 236 -2.97 27.50 0.33
CA GLY A 236 -2.92 28.81 0.99
C GLY A 236 -2.57 29.87 -0.03
#